data_AF-A0A1Y1NFC0-F1
#
_entry.id   AF-A0A1Y1NFC0-F1
#
_cell.length_a   1.000
_cell.length_b   1.000
_cell.length_c   1.000
_cell.angle_alpha   90.00
_cell.angle_beta   90.00
_cell.angle_gamma   90.00
#
_symmetry.space_group_name_H-M   'P 1'
#
loop_
_entity.id
_entity.type
_entity.pdbx_description
1 polymer ?
#
loop_
_entity_poly.entity_id
_entity_poly.type
_entity_poly.pdbx_seq_one_letter_code
_entity_poly.pdbx_strand_id
1 'polypeptide(L)'
;MKRDLKAVIIKVQRFLESEPLTDKQLRLISQRLDFEFMKDNEFVNHQSFIDARKREIPQLTGRFMRAGCNGTYKQEMSTDQILKFDKWIEKNISNTELNDQYWFGNFNEPQHLDT
;
A
#
# COMPACT_ATOMS: atom_id res chain seq x y z
N MET A 1 2.20 -7.04 0.71
CA MET A 1 1.48 -6.70 1.95
C MET A 1 -0.02 -6.94 1.82
N LYS A 2 -0.73 -6.38 0.84
CA LYS A 2 -2.18 -6.63 0.68
C LYS A 2 -2.55 -7.99 0.07
N ARG A 3 -1.72 -8.53 -0.84
CA ARG A 3 -1.91 -9.87 -1.43
C ARG A 3 -1.59 -10.99 -0.43
N ASP A 4 -0.38 -10.95 0.12
CA ASP A 4 0.05 -11.87 1.18
C ASP A 4 0.92 -11.10 2.17
N LEU A 5 0.39 -10.86 3.37
CA LEU A 5 1.10 -10.16 4.44
C LEU A 5 2.08 -11.10 5.16
N LYS A 6 1.70 -12.36 5.36
CA LYS A 6 2.49 -13.35 6.12
C LYS A 6 3.78 -13.69 5.38
N ALA A 7 3.71 -13.90 4.07
CA ALA A 7 4.90 -14.15 3.25
C ALA A 7 5.88 -12.99 3.32
N VAL A 8 5.40 -11.74 3.33
CA VAL A 8 6.26 -10.56 3.47
C VAL A 8 6.88 -10.49 4.86
N ILE A 9 6.12 -10.77 5.92
CA ILE A 9 6.65 -10.81 7.30
C ILE A 9 7.78 -11.85 7.40
N ILE A 10 7.59 -13.05 6.85
CA ILE A 10 8.62 -14.10 6.85
C ILE A 10 9.84 -13.67 6.01
N LYS A 11 9.62 -13.03 4.86
CA LYS A 11 10.71 -12.50 4.02
C LYS A 11 11.55 -11.48 4.78
N VAL A 12 10.91 -10.56 5.51
CA VAL A 12 11.61 -9.56 6.33
C VAL A 12 12.33 -10.23 7.51
N GLN A 13 11.70 -11.19 8.19
CA GLN A 13 12.34 -11.94 9.27
C GLN A 13 13.63 -12.62 8.80
N ARG A 14 13.60 -13.29 7.64
CA ARG A 14 14.79 -13.92 7.04
C ARG A 14 15.85 -12.90 6.65
N PHE A 15 15.44 -11.78 6.06
CA PHE A 15 16.35 -10.69 5.69
C PHE A 15 17.07 -10.10 6.90
N LEU A 16 16.40 -10.02 8.05
CA LEU A 16 16.96 -9.55 9.32
C LEU A 16 17.71 -10.64 10.10
N GLU A 17 17.91 -11.83 9.51
CA GLU A 17 18.57 -12.99 10.15
C GLU A 17 18.02 -13.32 11.55
N SER A 18 16.74 -13.03 11.77
CA SER A 18 16.09 -13.23 13.06
C SER A 18 15.63 -14.68 13.21
N GLU A 19 15.40 -15.13 14.44
CA GLU A 19 14.84 -16.47 14.69
C GLU A 19 13.49 -16.67 13.99
N PRO A 20 13.18 -17.90 13.52
CA PRO A 20 11.90 -18.20 12.90
C PRO A 20 10.73 -17.85 13.81
N LEU A 21 9.76 -17.13 13.25
CA LEU A 21 8.55 -16.77 13.98
C LEU A 21 7.69 -18.01 14.22
N THR A 22 7.21 -18.16 15.46
CA THR A 22 6.13 -19.11 15.76
C THR A 22 4.83 -18.66 15.10
N ASP A 23 3.91 -19.59 14.86
CA ASP A 23 2.59 -19.27 14.31
C ASP A 23 1.82 -18.23 15.14
N LYS A 24 2.00 -18.25 16.47
CA LYS A 24 1.39 -17.28 17.38
C LYS A 24 1.96 -15.87 17.13
N GLN A 25 3.28 -15.74 17.00
CA GLN A 25 3.91 -14.46 16.71
C GLN A 25 3.54 -13.96 15.32
N LEU A 26 3.53 -14.84 14.31
CA LEU A 26 3.14 -14.47 12.96
C LEU A 26 1.70 -13.96 12.89
N ARG A 27 0.76 -14.61 13.59
CA ARG A 27 -0.62 -14.12 13.71
C ARG A 27 -0.70 -12.77 14.42
N LEU A 28 0.01 -12.61 15.54
CA LEU A 28 0.01 -11.36 16.30
C LEU A 28 0.54 -10.18 15.46
N ILE A 29 1.65 -10.38 14.75
CA ILE A 29 2.24 -9.36 13.88
C ILE A 29 1.28 -9.04 12.72
N SER A 30 0.70 -10.07 12.09
CA SER A 30 -0.26 -9.88 11.00
C SER A 30 -1.46 -9.04 11.44
N GLN A 31 -2.00 -9.31 12.64
CA GLN A 31 -3.11 -8.53 13.19
C GLN A 31 -2.71 -7.08 13.48
N ARG A 32 -1.52 -6.84 14.05
CA ARG A 32 -1.05 -5.49 14.35
C ARG A 32 -0.72 -4.66 13.11
N LEU A 33 -0.36 -5.31 12.02
CA LEU A 33 -0.07 -4.68 10.73
C LEU A 33 -1.30 -4.60 9.82
N ASP A 34 -2.46 -5.04 10.30
CA ASP A 34 -3.70 -4.79 9.59
C ASP A 34 -3.97 -3.28 9.49
N PHE A 35 -4.55 -2.86 8.37
CA PHE A 35 -4.72 -1.44 8.08
C PHE A 35 -5.63 -0.74 9.09
N GLU A 36 -6.74 -1.37 9.50
CA GLU A 36 -7.64 -0.75 10.47
C GLU A 36 -6.97 -0.66 11.84
N PHE A 37 -6.20 -1.70 12.24
CA PHE A 37 -5.43 -1.66 13.47
C PHE A 37 -4.39 -0.53 13.47
N MET A 38 -3.65 -0.35 12.37
CA MET A 38 -2.66 0.71 12.25
C MET A 38 -3.28 2.10 12.17
N LYS A 39 -4.45 2.23 11.53
CA LYS A 39 -5.18 3.49 11.37
C LYS A 39 -5.68 4.03 12.71
N ASP A 40 -6.09 3.15 13.62
CA ASP A 40 -6.57 3.53 14.94
C ASP A 40 -5.44 3.61 15.99
N ASN A 41 -4.25 3.11 15.67
CA ASN A 41 -3.11 3.18 16.56
C ASN A 41 -2.42 4.56 16.55
N GLU A 42 -2.57 5.30 17.64
CA GLU A 42 -2.02 6.66 17.84
C GLU A 42 -0.51 6.77 17.61
N PHE A 43 0.25 5.68 17.83
CA PHE A 43 1.69 5.69 17.66
C PHE A 43 2.13 5.71 16.19
N VAL A 44 1.27 5.29 15.25
CA VAL A 44 1.63 5.14 13.82
C VAL A 44 0.67 5.86 12.88
N ASN A 45 -0.51 6.29 13.35
CA ASN A 45 -1.49 7.00 12.53
C ASN A 45 -1.17 8.50 12.35
N HIS A 46 -0.16 9.02 13.05
CA HIS A 46 0.32 10.41 12.98
C HIS A 46 -0.77 11.49 13.09
N GLN A 47 -1.89 11.19 13.74
CA GLN A 47 -3.03 12.10 13.79
C GLN A 47 -2.70 13.40 14.55
N SER A 48 -1.89 13.31 15.61
CA SER A 48 -1.42 14.47 16.38
C SER A 48 -0.64 15.49 15.54
N PHE A 49 0.19 15.02 14.61
CA PHE A 49 0.93 15.88 13.69
C PHE A 49 -0.01 16.55 12.67
N ILE A 50 -0.96 15.80 12.13
CA ILE A 50 -1.97 16.33 11.20
C ILE A 50 -2.81 17.40 11.89
N ASP A 51 -3.22 17.18 13.14
CA ASP A 51 -4.03 18.13 13.90
C ASP A 51 -3.24 19.38 14.30
N ALA A 52 -1.94 19.26 14.54
CA ALA A 52 -1.05 20.42 14.68
C ALA A 52 -1.01 21.24 13.39
N ARG A 53 -0.86 20.59 12.23
CA ARG A 53 -0.84 21.28 10.93
C ARG A 53 -2.18 21.91 10.54
N LYS A 54 -3.30 21.30 10.91
CA LYS A 54 -4.64 21.88 10.71
C LYS A 54 -4.83 23.20 11.45
N ARG A 55 -4.17 23.39 12.59
CA ARG A 55 -4.22 24.66 13.33
C ARG A 55 -3.49 25.79 12.59
N GLU A 56 -2.45 25.47 11.83
CA GLU A 56 -1.70 26.43 11.00
C GLU A 56 -2.37 26.64 9.63
N ILE A 57 -3.00 25.59 9.09
CA ILE A 57 -3.61 25.56 7.76
C ILE A 57 -5.03 25.00 7.90
N PRO A 58 -6.03 25.84 8.20
CA PRO A 58 -7.41 25.39 8.49
C PRO A 58 -8.08 24.60 7.37
N GLN A 59 -7.69 24.84 6.12
CA GLN A 59 -8.17 24.14 4.93
C GLN A 59 -7.54 22.75 4.73
N LEU A 60 -6.58 22.35 5.55
CA LEU A 60 -5.93 21.05 5.45
C LEU A 60 -6.91 19.93 5.85
N THR A 61 -7.39 19.21 4.85
CA THR A 61 -8.23 18.01 5.07
C THR A 61 -7.43 16.75 4.83
N GLY A 62 -7.65 15.73 5.65
CA GLY A 62 -7.09 14.41 5.44
C GLY A 62 -6.69 13.69 6.72
N ARG A 63 -6.24 12.46 6.52
CA ARG A 63 -5.62 11.57 7.51
C ARG A 63 -4.35 11.00 6.90
N PHE A 64 -3.38 10.66 7.74
CA PHE A 64 -2.15 10.01 7.28
C PHE A 64 -2.46 8.61 6.69
N MET A 65 -3.23 7.80 7.42
CA MET A 65 -3.78 6.53 6.91
C MET A 65 -5.10 6.81 6.17
N ARG A 66 -5.08 6.83 4.83
CA ARG A 66 -6.21 7.28 3.98
C ARG A 66 -7.16 6.16 3.55
N ALA A 67 -6.75 5.32 2.60
CA ALA A 67 -7.63 4.32 1.98
C ALA A 67 -7.11 2.88 2.10
N GLY A 68 -5.79 2.68 2.21
CA GLY A 68 -5.21 1.35 2.40
C GLY A 68 -5.51 0.35 1.27
N CYS A 69 -5.90 0.81 0.09
CA CYS A 69 -6.25 -0.01 -1.06
C CYS A 69 -5.42 0.36 -2.30
N ASN A 70 -5.36 -0.58 -3.25
CA ASN A 70 -4.64 -0.41 -4.51
C ASN A 70 -5.63 -0.01 -5.61
N GLY A 71 -5.16 0.73 -6.61
CA GLY A 71 -5.95 1.01 -7.83
C GLY A 71 -6.92 2.20 -7.74
N THR A 72 -6.89 2.99 -6.66
CA THR A 72 -7.73 4.19 -6.51
C THR A 72 -7.54 5.24 -7.62
N TYR A 73 -6.38 5.24 -8.28
CA TYR A 73 -6.13 6.12 -9.42
C TYR A 73 -7.16 5.92 -10.56
N LYS A 74 -7.74 4.73 -10.71
CA LYS A 74 -8.78 4.44 -11.70
C LYS A 74 -10.10 5.18 -11.43
N GLN A 75 -10.33 5.59 -10.18
CA GLN A 75 -11.51 6.36 -9.76
C GLN A 75 -11.22 7.87 -9.80
N GLU A 76 -9.97 8.28 -9.58
CA GLU A 76 -9.57 9.69 -9.51
C GLU A 76 -9.14 10.27 -10.88
N MET A 77 -8.76 9.43 -11.85
CA MET A 77 -8.24 9.85 -13.16
C MET A 77 -9.17 9.48 -14.32
N SER A 78 -9.19 10.31 -15.36
CA SER A 78 -9.85 10.00 -16.62
C SER A 78 -9.08 8.95 -17.43
N THR A 79 -9.77 8.24 -18.33
CA THR A 79 -9.16 7.25 -19.22
C THR A 79 -7.99 7.83 -20.02
N ASP A 80 -8.13 9.06 -20.52
CA ASP A 80 -7.06 9.75 -21.27
C ASP A 80 -5.82 10.03 -20.41
N GLN A 81 -6.01 10.37 -19.13
CA GLN A 81 -4.91 10.56 -18.20
C GLN A 81 -4.19 9.23 -17.94
N ILE A 82 -4.95 8.17 -17.70
CA ILE A 82 -4.40 6.82 -17.48
C ILE A 82 -3.56 6.39 -18.68
N LEU A 83 -4.08 6.53 -19.91
CA LEU A 83 -3.35 6.17 -21.13
C LEU A 83 -2.07 6.99 -21.33
N LYS A 84 -2.07 8.27 -20.96
CA LYS A 84 -0.87 9.12 -21.02
C LYS A 84 0.18 8.64 -20.02
N PHE A 85 -0.22 8.27 -18.81
CA PHE A 85 0.69 7.73 -17.81
C PHE A 85 1.22 6.36 -18.21
N ASP A 86 0.40 5.46 -18.74
CA ASP A 86 0.82 4.13 -19.18
C ASP A 86 1.91 4.23 -20.26
N LYS A 87 1.71 5.08 -21.28
CA LYS A 87 2.71 5.35 -22.33
C LYS A 87 3.99 5.97 -21.78
N TRP A 88 3.87 6.86 -20.81
CA TRP A 88 5.02 7.48 -20.16
C TRP A 88 5.81 6.45 -19.37
N ILE A 89 5.15 5.60 -18.58
CA ILE A 89 5.82 4.56 -17.79
C ILE A 89 6.55 3.59 -18.72
N GLU A 90 5.86 3.06 -19.74
CA GLU A 90 6.43 2.13 -20.72
C GLU A 90 7.71 2.69 -21.34
N LYS A 91 7.68 3.93 -21.82
CA LYS A 91 8.86 4.60 -22.39
C LYS A 91 10.04 4.69 -21.41
N ASN A 92 9.79 4.90 -20.13
CA ASN A 92 10.85 5.08 -19.13
C ASN A 92 11.44 3.75 -18.64
N ILE A 93 10.68 2.64 -18.74
CA ILE A 93 11.13 1.33 -18.25
C ILE A 93 11.53 0.36 -19.36
N SER A 94 11.25 0.67 -20.63
CA SER A 94 11.36 -0.25 -21.79
C SER A 94 12.73 -0.92 -22.00
N ASN A 95 13.80 -0.33 -21.48
CA ASN A 95 15.17 -0.84 -21.64
C ASN A 95 15.80 -1.23 -20.29
N THR A 96 14.97 -1.56 -19.31
CA THR A 96 15.40 -1.96 -17.97
C THR A 96 14.85 -3.35 -17.62
N GLU A 97 15.41 -4.00 -16.61
CA GLU A 97 14.89 -5.25 -16.04
C GLU A 97 13.48 -5.10 -15.43
N LEU A 98 12.95 -3.86 -15.37
CA LEU A 98 11.60 -3.56 -14.93
C LEU A 98 10.56 -3.71 -16.07
N ASN A 99 11.01 -4.00 -17.29
CA ASN A 99 10.18 -3.99 -18.51
C ASN A 99 9.31 -5.26 -18.71
N ASP A 100 9.47 -6.34 -17.94
CA ASP A 100 8.75 -7.61 -18.17
C ASP A 100 7.23 -7.54 -17.82
N GLN A 101 6.57 -6.40 -18.06
CA GLN A 101 5.19 -6.02 -17.75
C GLN A 101 4.89 -5.93 -16.24
N TYR A 102 5.28 -4.81 -15.61
CA TYR A 102 4.77 -4.36 -14.30
C TYR A 102 4.77 -5.44 -13.19
N TRP A 103 5.94 -6.01 -12.88
CA TRP A 103 6.40 -6.91 -11.79
C TRP A 103 5.49 -7.36 -10.60
N PHE A 104 4.35 -6.72 -10.29
CA PHE A 104 3.35 -7.23 -9.34
C PHE A 104 1.88 -7.22 -9.81
N GLY A 105 1.54 -6.84 -11.04
CA GLY A 105 0.14 -6.62 -11.41
C GLY A 105 -0.22 -6.92 -12.85
N ASN A 106 -0.59 -8.17 -13.14
CA ASN A 106 -1.64 -8.45 -14.11
C ASN A 106 -2.95 -7.83 -13.57
N PHE A 107 -3.20 -6.55 -13.86
CA PHE A 107 -4.42 -5.84 -13.47
C PHE A 107 -5.62 -6.14 -14.38
N ASN A 108 -5.50 -7.17 -15.24
CA ASN A 108 -6.54 -7.64 -16.15
C ASN A 108 -7.36 -8.82 -15.61
N GLU A 109 -7.11 -9.28 -14.38
CA GLU A 109 -8.10 -10.14 -13.71
C GLU A 109 -9.22 -9.28 -13.12
N PRO A 110 -10.50 -9.55 -13.45
CA PRO A 110 -11.61 -8.88 -12.80
C PRO A 110 -11.54 -9.19 -11.31
N GLN A 111 -11.33 -8.16 -10.50
CA GLN A 111 -11.54 -8.28 -9.06
C GLN A 111 -13.04 -8.54 -8.89
N HIS A 112 -13.39 -9.78 -8.57
CA HIS A 112 -14.71 -10.11 -8.06
C HIS A 112 -14.95 -9.18 -6.86
N LEU A 113 -15.81 -8.20 -7.07
CA LEU A 113 -16.44 -7.45 -6.01
C LEU A 113 -17.31 -8.46 -5.28
N ASP A 114 -16.77 -9.05 -4.21
CA ASP A 114 -17.59 -9.77 -3.25
C ASP A 114 -18.63 -8.77 -2.72
N THR A 115 -19.88 -9.10 -3.03
CA THR A 115 -21.10 -8.47 -2.52
C THR A 115 -21.52 -9.19 -1.24
#